data_AF-A0A1V5F6W6-F1
#
_entry.id   AF-A0A1V5F6W6-F1
#
_cell.length_a   1.000
_cell.length_b   1.000
_cell.length_c   1.000
_cell.angle_alpha   90.00
_cell.angle_beta   90.00
_cell.angle_gamma   90.00
#
_symmetry.space_group_name_H-M   'P 1'
#
loop_
_entity.id
_entity.type
_entity.pdbx_description
1 polymer ?
#
loop_
_entity_poly.entity_id
_entity_poly.type
_entity_poly.pdbx_seq_one_letter_code
_entity_poly.pdbx_strand_id
1 'polypeptide(L)'
;MYGMNDFCKTPSLLNKAFGNNVELLPGVNELFELELAFMEYNCLPSNQLLERTAFIKSLNNHFSKHYLLYSNYSEKINTERTSATQAYFEEGKFSTGYATHGLFPYRGKFHPQLIKGLMNILNIQKGETVLDPMAGSGTTNIESALMGINSIAIDVSPFCQFMIKTKYEALTIELKSLENTKFDSRKIFELFTNGNVLERINKIEDNNKRKIYDLAFLAFLDALGYSKRVIKSNHQQLFDKVLPRYIETVKSFLSNPYFEQDKIGSLKIVSDSDALNMKIEKDSIDYVITSPPYSFAIDYAENDRDQLEFLGYDADELKNKLIGLKGKTKSQKLQNYFSDMDTFCAQVSRLLKQGKYFVMIIGSNTNQTGGVRLEETVINSALKYDMPLIKSILKPIKGMRNTMKDEYVLIFEKQ
;
A
#
# COMPACT_ATOMS: atom_id res chain seq x y z
N MET A 1 -39.88 -37.59 -12.21
CA MET A 1 -39.16 -37.40 -10.94
C MET A 1 -37.71 -37.03 -11.27
N TYR A 2 -37.38 -35.74 -11.30
CA TYR A 2 -35.98 -35.32 -11.26
C TYR A 2 -35.46 -35.61 -9.86
N GLY A 3 -34.43 -36.45 -9.76
CA GLY A 3 -34.01 -37.09 -8.51
C GLY A 3 -33.56 -36.08 -7.45
N MET A 4 -34.19 -36.14 -6.28
CA MET A 4 -33.90 -35.32 -5.10
C MET A 4 -32.56 -35.66 -4.40
N ASN A 5 -31.59 -36.26 -5.12
CA ASN A 5 -30.39 -36.90 -4.54
C ASN A 5 -29.03 -36.35 -5.04
N ASP A 6 -28.98 -35.41 -5.99
CA ASP A 6 -27.71 -34.87 -6.51
C ASP A 6 -27.21 -33.61 -5.78
N PHE A 7 -28.11 -32.82 -5.17
CA PHE A 7 -27.72 -31.61 -4.45
C PHE A 7 -26.77 -31.91 -3.27
N CYS A 8 -27.07 -32.93 -2.47
CA CYS A 8 -26.24 -33.30 -1.31
C CYS A 8 -24.84 -33.83 -1.68
N LYS A 9 -24.62 -34.24 -2.94
CA LYS A 9 -23.32 -34.70 -3.45
C LYS A 9 -22.56 -33.61 -4.19
N THR A 10 -23.22 -32.49 -4.51
CA THR A 10 -22.61 -31.39 -5.25
C THR A 10 -21.63 -30.67 -4.32
N PRO A 11 -20.32 -30.64 -4.61
CA PRO A 11 -19.36 -29.94 -3.77
C PRO A 11 -19.62 -28.43 -3.81
N SER A 12 -19.27 -27.74 -2.72
CA SER A 12 -19.28 -26.27 -2.73
C SER A 12 -18.28 -25.74 -3.76
N LEU A 13 -18.50 -24.51 -4.24
CA LEU A 13 -17.56 -23.84 -5.15
C LEU A 13 -16.14 -23.78 -4.56
N LEU A 14 -16.03 -23.48 -3.27
CA LEU A 14 -14.74 -23.42 -2.57
C LEU A 14 -14.07 -24.80 -2.51
N ASN A 15 -14.82 -25.86 -2.18
CA ASN A 15 -14.26 -27.22 -2.16
C ASN A 15 -13.80 -27.65 -3.56
N LYS A 16 -14.50 -27.22 -4.61
CA LYS A 16 -14.09 -27.50 -6.00
C LYS A 16 -12.84 -26.71 -6.40
N ALA A 17 -12.71 -25.47 -5.94
CA ALA A 17 -11.60 -24.59 -6.26
C ALA A 17 -10.32 -24.93 -5.48
N PHE A 18 -10.42 -25.27 -4.19
CA PHE A 18 -9.26 -25.42 -3.30
C PHE A 18 -9.12 -26.82 -2.69
N GLY A 19 -10.11 -27.70 -2.88
CA GLY A 19 -10.17 -28.99 -2.17
C GLY A 19 -10.69 -28.83 -0.73
N ASN A 20 -10.61 -29.92 0.05
CA ASN A 20 -11.14 -29.96 1.42
C ASN A 20 -10.12 -29.54 2.49
N ASN A 21 -8.86 -29.34 2.09
CA ASN A 21 -7.76 -29.16 3.03
C ASN A 21 -7.28 -27.71 3.14
N VAL A 22 -7.94 -26.79 2.44
CA VAL A 22 -7.62 -25.36 2.41
C VAL A 22 -8.73 -24.59 3.11
N GLU A 23 -8.34 -23.76 4.07
CA GLU A 23 -9.24 -22.80 4.71
C GLU A 23 -8.80 -21.39 4.30
N LEU A 24 -9.70 -20.57 3.78
CA LEU A 24 -9.40 -19.17 3.44
C LEU A 24 -9.44 -18.28 4.69
N LEU A 25 -8.76 -17.13 4.62
CA LEU A 25 -8.79 -16.12 5.67
C LEU A 25 -10.21 -15.57 5.87
N PRO A 26 -10.59 -15.23 7.12
CA PRO A 26 -11.82 -14.49 7.36
C PRO A 26 -11.82 -13.20 6.55
N GLY A 27 -12.95 -12.91 5.90
CA GLY A 27 -13.11 -11.73 5.05
C GLY A 27 -12.87 -11.98 3.56
N VAL A 28 -12.23 -13.09 3.16
CA VAL A 28 -12.08 -13.47 1.74
C VAL A 28 -13.41 -14.02 1.22
N ASN A 29 -14.28 -13.11 0.78
CA ASN A 29 -15.65 -13.44 0.38
C ASN A 29 -16.12 -12.68 -0.86
N GLU A 30 -15.35 -11.71 -1.34
CA GLU A 30 -15.64 -11.04 -2.60
C GLU A 30 -15.18 -11.89 -3.78
N LEU A 31 -15.92 -11.82 -4.90
CA LEU A 31 -15.59 -12.57 -6.11
C LEU A 31 -14.15 -12.30 -6.58
N PHE A 32 -13.72 -11.04 -6.51
CA PHE A 32 -12.36 -10.62 -6.85
C PHE A 32 -11.31 -11.23 -5.92
N GLU A 33 -11.55 -11.25 -4.61
CA GLU A 33 -10.63 -11.84 -3.64
C GLU A 33 -10.54 -13.37 -3.81
N LEU A 34 -11.68 -14.02 -4.10
CA LEU A 34 -11.73 -15.45 -4.42
C LEU A 34 -10.98 -15.78 -5.72
N GLU A 35 -11.09 -14.93 -6.74
CA GLU A 35 -10.33 -15.07 -7.98
C GLU A 35 -8.82 -14.96 -7.73
N LEU A 36 -8.38 -13.95 -6.96
CA LEU A 36 -6.97 -13.81 -6.59
C LEU A 36 -6.47 -14.95 -5.70
N ALA A 37 -7.27 -15.39 -4.73
CA ALA A 37 -6.94 -16.54 -3.89
C ALA A 37 -6.77 -17.80 -4.73
N PHE A 38 -7.65 -18.02 -5.70
CA PHE A 38 -7.57 -19.16 -6.61
C PHE A 38 -6.35 -19.07 -7.52
N MET A 39 -6.07 -17.90 -8.10
CA MET A 39 -4.85 -17.70 -8.90
C MET A 39 -3.58 -17.92 -8.07
N GLU A 40 -3.51 -17.32 -6.89
CA GLU A 40 -2.39 -17.53 -5.96
C GLU A 40 -2.20 -19.01 -5.63
N TYR A 41 -3.27 -19.72 -5.29
CA TYR A 41 -3.21 -21.14 -4.95
C TYR A 41 -2.67 -22.01 -6.10
N ASN A 42 -2.98 -21.66 -7.35
CA ASN A 42 -2.53 -22.42 -8.52
C ASN A 42 -1.14 -22.00 -9.03
N CYS A 43 -0.75 -20.73 -8.85
CA CYS A 43 0.52 -20.21 -9.35
C CYS A 43 1.67 -20.38 -8.33
N LEU A 44 1.36 -20.39 -7.03
CA LEU A 44 2.38 -20.43 -5.99
C LEU A 44 2.85 -21.87 -5.74
N PRO A 45 4.18 -22.13 -5.67
CA PRO A 45 4.68 -23.46 -5.34
C PRO A 45 4.17 -23.95 -3.98
N SER A 46 3.74 -25.20 -3.90
CA SER A 46 3.08 -25.75 -2.70
C SER A 46 3.94 -25.67 -1.43
N ASN A 47 5.27 -25.73 -1.57
CA ASN A 47 6.21 -25.58 -0.46
C ASN A 47 6.36 -24.12 0.05
N GLN A 48 5.93 -23.12 -0.73
CA GLN A 48 5.92 -21.72 -0.33
C GLN A 48 4.53 -21.26 0.16
N LEU A 49 3.47 -22.03 -0.13
CA LEU A 49 2.09 -21.59 0.07
C LEU A 49 1.82 -21.06 1.49
N LEU A 50 2.14 -21.83 2.53
CA LEU A 50 1.94 -21.40 3.92
C LEU A 50 2.86 -20.25 4.34
N GLU A 51 4.04 -20.11 3.74
CA GLU A 51 5.00 -19.08 4.11
C GLU A 51 4.57 -17.69 3.62
N ARG A 52 3.91 -17.60 2.45
CA ARG A 52 3.69 -16.31 1.80
C ARG A 52 2.31 -16.03 1.25
N THR A 53 1.36 -16.97 1.28
CA THR A 53 -0.03 -16.73 0.86
C THR A 53 -0.63 -15.46 1.46
N ALA A 54 -1.40 -14.74 0.66
CA ALA A 54 -2.16 -13.58 1.09
C ALA A 54 -3.58 -13.94 1.53
N PHE A 55 -4.15 -15.05 1.04
CA PHE A 55 -5.59 -15.35 1.18
C PHE A 55 -5.92 -16.61 1.97
N ILE A 56 -4.97 -17.53 2.14
CA ILE A 56 -5.20 -18.82 2.81
C ILE A 56 -4.88 -18.70 4.30
N LYS A 57 -5.81 -19.12 5.15
CA LYS A 57 -5.64 -19.23 6.61
C LYS A 57 -4.85 -20.48 6.96
N SER A 58 -5.23 -21.63 6.42
CA SER A 58 -4.58 -22.90 6.73
C SER A 58 -4.58 -23.87 5.55
N LEU A 59 -3.58 -24.76 5.52
CA LEU A 59 -3.48 -25.90 4.61
C LEU A 59 -3.18 -27.14 5.44
N ASN A 60 -3.98 -28.21 5.28
CA ASN A 60 -3.85 -29.45 6.05
C ASN A 60 -3.74 -29.17 7.57
N ASN A 61 -4.57 -28.27 8.10
CA ASN A 61 -4.56 -27.81 9.51
C ASN A 61 -3.29 -27.08 9.99
N HIS A 62 -2.38 -26.70 9.09
CA HIS A 62 -1.24 -25.84 9.42
C HIS A 62 -1.56 -24.41 9.01
N PHE A 63 -1.39 -23.46 9.93
CA PHE A 63 -1.69 -22.06 9.67
C PHE A 63 -0.64 -21.40 8.77
N SER A 64 -1.08 -20.48 7.92
CA SER A 64 -0.19 -19.64 7.14
C SER A 64 0.51 -18.61 8.01
N LYS A 65 1.70 -18.18 7.59
CA LYS A 65 2.44 -17.09 8.23
C LYS A 65 1.64 -15.79 8.25
N HIS A 66 0.85 -15.50 7.21
CA HIS A 66 -0.04 -14.33 7.16
C HIS A 66 -1.09 -14.38 8.27
N TYR A 67 -1.73 -15.53 8.48
CA TYR A 67 -2.67 -15.68 9.58
C TYR A 67 -1.98 -15.47 10.94
N LEU A 68 -0.84 -16.13 11.15
CA LEU A 68 -0.10 -16.10 12.41
C LEU A 68 0.48 -14.70 12.76
N LEU A 69 0.90 -13.95 11.74
CA LEU A 69 1.39 -12.58 11.91
C LEU A 69 0.29 -11.61 12.36
N TYR A 70 -0.93 -11.82 11.88
CA TYR A 70 -2.00 -10.82 11.99
C TYR A 70 -3.19 -11.27 12.84
N SER A 71 -3.20 -12.50 13.35
CA SER A 71 -4.24 -13.02 14.25
C SER A 71 -4.22 -12.37 15.63
N ASN A 72 -3.04 -11.97 16.13
CA ASN A 72 -2.88 -11.40 17.45
C ASN A 72 -2.91 -9.87 17.36
N TYR A 73 -4.10 -9.29 17.53
CA TYR A 73 -4.26 -7.84 17.62
C TYR A 73 -4.20 -7.44 19.10
N SER A 74 -3.29 -6.55 19.48
CA SER A 74 -3.23 -6.06 20.88
C SER A 74 -4.55 -5.37 21.23
N GLU A 75 -5.28 -5.90 22.23
CA GLU A 75 -6.54 -5.34 22.71
C GLU A 75 -6.39 -3.85 23.08
N LYS A 76 -5.19 -3.46 23.56
CA LYS A 76 -4.83 -2.08 23.93
C LYS A 76 -4.95 -1.07 22.79
N ILE A 77 -4.91 -1.51 21.53
CA ILE A 77 -5.03 -0.62 20.35
C ILE A 77 -6.48 -0.15 20.14
N ASN A 78 -7.46 -0.88 20.70
CA ASN A 78 -8.89 -0.70 20.44
C ASN A 78 -9.75 -0.39 21.67
N THR A 79 -9.21 -0.46 22.88
CA THR A 79 -9.97 -0.27 24.15
C THR A 79 -10.73 1.06 24.24
N GLU A 80 -10.27 2.13 23.59
CA GLU A 80 -10.91 3.45 23.63
C GLU A 80 -11.74 3.78 22.38
N ARG A 81 -11.91 2.84 21.44
CA ARG A 81 -12.62 3.08 20.18
C ARG A 81 -14.10 2.77 20.28
N THR A 82 -14.89 3.42 19.42
CA THR A 82 -16.31 3.07 19.25
C THR A 82 -16.45 1.67 18.66
N SER A 83 -17.54 0.97 18.99
CA SER A 83 -17.82 -0.39 18.48
C SER A 83 -17.83 -0.46 16.95
N ALA A 84 -18.34 0.58 16.27
CA ALA A 84 -18.30 0.66 14.80
C ALA A 84 -16.87 0.74 14.25
N THR A 85 -15.97 1.44 14.96
CA THR A 85 -14.57 1.51 14.57
C THR A 85 -13.88 0.17 14.83
N GLN A 86 -14.16 -0.48 15.97
CA GLN A 86 -13.63 -1.81 16.29
C GLN A 86 -14.01 -2.83 15.20
N ALA A 87 -15.30 -2.90 14.84
CA ALA A 87 -15.79 -3.77 13.77
C ALA A 87 -15.08 -3.52 12.43
N TYR A 88 -14.87 -2.24 12.04
CA TYR A 88 -14.13 -1.92 10.82
C TYR A 88 -12.68 -2.46 10.81
N PHE A 89 -11.96 -2.34 11.93
CA PHE A 89 -10.60 -2.88 12.04
C PHE A 89 -10.58 -4.40 12.15
N GLU A 90 -11.61 -5.02 12.73
CA GLU A 90 -11.77 -6.47 12.78
C GLU A 90 -12.07 -7.05 11.39
N GLU A 91 -12.96 -6.44 10.62
CA GLU A 91 -13.26 -6.81 9.23
C GLU A 91 -12.02 -6.63 8.33
N GLY A 92 -11.26 -5.55 8.55
CA GLY A 92 -10.05 -5.24 7.80
C GLY A 92 -8.80 -6.02 8.23
N LYS A 93 -8.84 -6.79 9.31
CA LYS A 93 -7.65 -7.29 10.03
C LYS A 93 -6.60 -7.99 9.16
N PHE A 94 -7.04 -8.80 8.20
CA PHE A 94 -6.16 -9.57 7.32
C PHE A 94 -5.97 -8.93 5.94
N SER A 95 -6.79 -7.93 5.60
CA SER A 95 -6.85 -7.32 4.27
C SER A 95 -6.21 -5.93 4.23
N THR A 96 -6.37 -5.16 5.30
CA THR A 96 -6.01 -3.74 5.41
C THR A 96 -5.44 -3.39 6.79
N GLY A 97 -4.48 -2.47 6.84
CA GLY A 97 -4.04 -1.86 8.10
C GLY A 97 -3.25 -2.74 9.06
N TYR A 98 -2.85 -3.96 8.67
CA TYR A 98 -1.89 -4.78 9.43
C TYR A 98 -0.45 -4.24 9.33
N ALA A 99 0.44 -4.73 10.20
CA ALA A 99 1.83 -4.28 10.30
C ALA A 99 1.92 -2.74 10.33
N THR A 100 2.81 -2.14 9.54
CA THR A 100 2.98 -0.68 9.46
C THR A 100 2.05 0.00 8.45
N HIS A 101 1.19 -0.76 7.74
CA HIS A 101 0.16 -0.19 6.85
C HIS A 101 -0.95 0.55 7.60
N GLY A 102 -1.14 0.21 8.89
CA GLY A 102 -2.05 0.88 9.80
C GLY A 102 -1.57 2.25 10.26
N LEU A 103 -0.29 2.58 10.06
CA LEU A 103 0.24 3.90 10.32
C LEU A 103 -0.22 4.86 9.22
N PHE A 104 -0.68 6.04 9.61
CA PHE A 104 -1.20 7.13 8.78
C PHE A 104 -2.40 6.76 7.86
N PRO A 105 -3.56 7.43 8.00
CA PRO A 105 -4.73 7.18 7.16
C PRO A 105 -4.61 7.85 5.79
N TYR A 106 -3.81 7.28 4.88
CA TYR A 106 -3.66 7.77 3.50
C TYR A 106 -4.85 7.39 2.61
N ARG A 107 -5.38 8.35 1.85
CA ARG A 107 -6.50 8.15 0.92
C ARG A 107 -6.01 7.59 -0.42
N GLY A 108 -6.75 6.65 -0.98
CA GLY A 108 -6.42 6.06 -2.29
C GLY A 108 -5.19 5.13 -2.29
N LYS A 109 -4.86 4.51 -1.15
CA LYS A 109 -3.83 3.46 -1.06
C LYS A 109 -4.35 2.08 -1.48
N PHE A 110 -3.44 1.19 -1.88
CA PHE A 110 -3.74 -0.22 -2.08
C PHE A 110 -4.21 -0.91 -0.80
N HIS A 111 -4.99 -1.97 -0.98
CA HIS A 111 -5.13 -3.02 0.02
C HIS A 111 -3.84 -3.84 0.04
N PRO A 112 -3.10 -3.91 1.17
CA PRO A 112 -1.86 -4.69 1.26
C PRO A 112 -2.01 -6.15 0.79
N GLN A 113 -3.11 -6.81 1.14
CA GLN A 113 -3.38 -8.19 0.74
C GLN A 113 -3.47 -8.38 -0.78
N LEU A 114 -3.98 -7.39 -1.52
CA LEU A 114 -4.00 -7.40 -2.98
C LEU A 114 -2.57 -7.44 -3.54
N ILE A 115 -1.70 -6.55 -3.05
CA ILE A 115 -0.31 -6.46 -3.49
C ILE A 115 0.43 -7.76 -3.19
N LYS A 116 0.28 -8.30 -1.97
CA LYS A 116 0.85 -9.58 -1.59
C LYS A 116 0.43 -10.71 -2.53
N GLY A 117 -0.87 -10.78 -2.83
CA GLY A 117 -1.43 -11.75 -3.78
C GLY A 117 -0.82 -11.62 -5.18
N LEU A 118 -0.67 -10.39 -5.69
CA LEU A 118 -0.06 -10.13 -6.99
C LEU A 118 1.42 -10.54 -7.03
N MET A 119 2.19 -10.23 -5.97
CA MET A 119 3.58 -10.68 -5.86
C MET A 119 3.70 -12.21 -5.86
N ASN A 120 2.72 -12.91 -5.28
CA ASN A 120 2.67 -14.36 -5.27
C ASN A 120 2.27 -14.95 -6.63
N ILE A 121 1.24 -14.38 -7.28
CA ILE A 121 0.78 -14.79 -8.62
C ILE A 121 1.89 -14.64 -9.65
N LEU A 122 2.67 -13.56 -9.57
CA LEU A 122 3.83 -13.30 -10.43
C LEU A 122 5.11 -14.03 -9.98
N ASN A 123 5.02 -14.82 -8.93
CA ASN A 123 6.12 -15.59 -8.36
C ASN A 123 7.38 -14.74 -8.08
N ILE A 124 7.20 -13.52 -7.58
CA ILE A 124 8.32 -12.63 -7.24
C ILE A 124 9.09 -13.21 -6.05
N GLN A 125 10.40 -13.38 -6.18
CA GLN A 125 11.27 -14.04 -5.22
C GLN A 125 12.10 -13.05 -4.40
N LYS A 126 12.58 -13.53 -3.25
CA LYS A 126 13.54 -12.80 -2.42
C LYS A 126 14.79 -12.46 -3.24
N GLY A 127 15.31 -11.25 -3.05
CA GLY A 127 16.45 -10.72 -3.81
C GLY A 127 16.08 -10.01 -5.12
N GLU A 128 14.90 -10.27 -5.69
CA GLU A 128 14.38 -9.49 -6.83
C GLU A 128 13.93 -8.10 -6.40
N THR A 129 13.83 -7.18 -7.35
CA THR A 129 13.52 -5.77 -7.11
C THR A 129 12.19 -5.34 -7.72
N VAL A 130 11.28 -4.86 -6.86
CA VAL A 130 9.99 -4.26 -7.26
C VAL A 130 10.09 -2.73 -7.23
N LEU A 131 9.69 -2.07 -8.30
CA LEU A 131 9.57 -0.62 -8.36
C LEU A 131 8.11 -0.19 -8.19
N ASP A 132 7.89 0.76 -7.29
CA ASP A 132 6.66 1.56 -7.24
C ASP A 132 7.00 3.02 -7.54
N PRO A 133 6.76 3.51 -8.78
CA PRO A 133 7.14 4.84 -9.20
C PRO A 133 6.11 5.93 -8.84
N MET A 134 5.00 5.56 -8.21
CA MET A 134 3.94 6.46 -7.72
C MET A 134 3.51 6.00 -6.32
N ALA A 135 4.50 5.85 -5.44
CA ALA A 135 4.42 5.01 -4.26
C ALA A 135 3.39 5.47 -3.20
N GLY A 136 3.05 6.76 -3.15
CA GLY A 136 2.12 7.33 -2.19
C GLY A 136 2.49 6.97 -0.75
N SER A 137 1.66 6.14 -0.11
CA SER A 137 1.92 5.69 1.26
C SER A 137 2.83 4.46 1.40
N GLY A 138 3.30 3.89 0.28
CA GLY A 138 4.29 2.83 0.22
C GLY A 138 3.77 1.40 0.34
N THR A 139 2.50 1.12 0.02
CA THR A 139 1.93 -0.23 0.23
C THR A 139 2.73 -1.31 -0.49
N THR A 140 3.13 -1.08 -1.75
CA THR A 140 4.00 -1.99 -2.51
C THR A 140 5.33 -2.23 -1.82
N ASN A 141 5.95 -1.17 -1.32
CA ASN A 141 7.26 -1.22 -0.69
C ASN A 141 7.25 -1.93 0.66
N ILE A 142 6.21 -1.67 1.47
CA ILE A 142 6.05 -2.33 2.78
C ILE A 142 5.74 -3.81 2.59
N GLU A 143 4.88 -4.21 1.65
CA GLU A 143 4.65 -5.62 1.34
C GLU A 143 5.92 -6.31 0.81
N SER A 144 6.68 -5.63 -0.06
CA SER A 144 7.97 -6.14 -0.54
C SER A 144 8.91 -6.41 0.64
N ALA A 145 9.04 -5.45 1.57
CA ALA A 145 9.85 -5.60 2.77
C ALA A 145 9.39 -6.81 3.62
N LEU A 146 8.10 -6.91 3.93
CA LEU A 146 7.53 -8.03 4.71
C LEU A 146 7.73 -9.40 4.05
N MET A 147 7.90 -9.45 2.73
CA MET A 147 8.14 -10.67 1.95
C MET A 147 9.63 -10.99 1.72
N GLY A 148 10.55 -10.12 2.14
CA GLY A 148 11.98 -10.30 1.85
C GLY A 148 12.39 -9.87 0.44
N ILE A 149 11.58 -9.07 -0.24
CA ILE A 149 11.76 -8.60 -1.63
C ILE A 149 12.29 -7.17 -1.60
N ASN A 150 13.31 -6.87 -2.41
CA ASN A 150 13.85 -5.52 -2.49
C ASN A 150 12.86 -4.61 -3.20
N SER A 151 12.79 -3.34 -2.79
CA SER A 151 11.93 -2.38 -3.45
C SER A 151 12.56 -1.00 -3.63
N ILE A 152 12.14 -0.35 -4.70
CA ILE A 152 12.44 1.05 -4.99
C ILE A 152 11.13 1.83 -4.96
N ALA A 153 11.12 2.96 -4.28
CA ALA A 153 9.99 3.88 -4.24
C ALA A 153 10.36 5.21 -4.89
N ILE A 154 9.48 5.71 -5.75
CA ILE A 154 9.50 7.09 -6.25
C ILE A 154 8.15 7.72 -5.91
N ASP A 155 8.18 8.92 -5.36
CA ASP A 155 7.00 9.76 -5.21
C ASP A 155 7.42 11.23 -5.26
N VAL A 156 6.64 12.08 -5.93
CA VAL A 156 6.93 13.52 -6.04
C VAL A 156 6.69 14.26 -4.74
N SER A 157 5.86 13.71 -3.84
CA SER A 157 5.54 14.31 -2.55
C SER A 157 6.65 13.99 -1.53
N PRO A 158 7.35 15.00 -0.99
CA PRO A 158 8.33 14.79 0.07
C PRO A 158 7.69 14.24 1.35
N PHE A 159 6.41 14.55 1.59
CA PHE A 159 5.66 13.96 2.69
C PHE A 159 5.42 12.46 2.49
N CYS A 160 5.06 12.03 1.28
CA CYS A 160 4.95 10.61 0.94
C CYS A 160 6.29 9.89 1.12
N GLN A 161 7.39 10.46 0.63
CA GLN A 161 8.73 9.89 0.82
C GLN A 161 9.06 9.70 2.32
N PHE A 162 8.81 10.71 3.16
CA PHE A 162 8.98 10.61 4.61
C PHE A 162 8.11 9.52 5.24
N MET A 163 6.84 9.44 4.84
CA MET A 163 5.89 8.43 5.33
C MET A 163 6.34 7.00 4.96
N ILE A 164 6.77 6.77 3.71
CA ILE A 164 7.26 5.46 3.26
C ILE A 164 8.49 5.07 4.08
N LYS A 165 9.47 5.98 4.22
CA LYS A 165 10.69 5.76 5.02
C LYS A 165 10.32 5.37 6.45
N THR A 166 9.47 6.14 7.10
CA THR A 166 9.08 5.93 8.50
C THR A 166 8.37 4.60 8.70
N LYS A 167 7.45 4.23 7.79
CA LYS A 167 6.74 2.94 7.84
C LYS A 167 7.65 1.75 7.65
N TYR A 168 8.63 1.86 6.78
CA TYR A 168 9.65 0.82 6.60
C TYR A 168 10.58 0.75 7.81
N GLU A 169 11.10 1.88 8.26
CA GLU A 169 12.02 1.95 9.39
C GLU A 169 11.39 1.46 10.69
N ALA A 170 10.08 1.66 10.88
CA ALA A 170 9.34 1.10 12.01
C ALA A 170 9.42 -0.44 12.10
N LEU A 171 9.53 -1.14 10.97
CA LEU A 171 9.78 -2.59 10.92
C LEU A 171 11.20 -2.97 11.36
N THR A 172 12.10 -1.98 11.42
CA THR A 172 13.54 -2.16 11.70
C THR A 172 13.98 -1.55 13.03
N ILE A 173 13.05 -1.03 13.85
CA ILE A 173 13.36 -0.54 15.19
C ILE A 173 13.73 -1.75 16.06
N GLU A 174 14.78 -1.62 16.87
CA GLU A 174 15.06 -2.62 17.89
C GLU A 174 13.96 -2.57 18.98
N LEU A 175 13.29 -3.70 19.20
CA LEU A 175 12.19 -3.80 20.16
C LEU A 175 12.57 -3.25 21.55
N LYS A 176 13.72 -3.65 22.09
CA LYS A 176 14.20 -3.17 23.40
C LYS A 176 14.36 -1.65 23.46
N SER A 177 14.86 -1.04 22.40
CA SER A 177 14.99 0.42 22.30
C SER A 177 13.62 1.10 22.31
N LEU A 178 12.63 0.53 21.62
CA LEU A 178 11.25 1.02 21.64
C LEU A 178 10.61 0.88 23.04
N GLU A 179 10.82 -0.25 23.71
CA GLU A 179 10.27 -0.53 25.04
C GLU A 179 10.87 0.33 26.15
N ASN A 180 12.17 0.63 26.06
CA ASN A 180 12.87 1.45 27.04
C ASN A 180 12.63 2.96 26.85
N THR A 181 12.12 3.38 25.70
CA THR A 181 11.84 4.77 25.42
C THR A 181 10.58 5.22 26.17
N LYS A 182 10.74 6.19 27.08
CA LYS A 182 9.60 6.84 27.74
C LYS A 182 9.04 7.92 26.83
N PHE A 183 7.77 7.77 26.43
CA PHE A 183 7.06 8.74 25.62
C PHE A 183 6.36 9.76 26.53
N ASP A 184 6.91 10.96 26.62
CA ASP A 184 6.24 12.13 27.19
C ASP A 184 5.63 12.91 26.03
N SER A 185 4.35 12.64 25.73
CA SER A 185 3.66 13.22 24.57
C SER A 185 3.71 14.74 24.55
N ARG A 186 3.65 15.41 25.71
CA ARG A 186 3.75 16.87 25.81
C ARG A 186 5.13 17.36 25.40
N LYS A 187 6.21 16.78 25.96
CA LYS A 187 7.58 17.18 25.60
C LYS A 187 7.90 16.90 24.13
N ILE A 188 7.42 15.78 23.60
CA ILE A 188 7.60 15.43 22.18
C ILE A 188 6.82 16.42 21.29
N PHE A 189 5.60 16.78 21.67
CA PHE A 189 4.81 17.77 20.95
C PHE A 189 5.51 19.13 20.92
N GLU A 190 5.98 19.62 22.08
CA GLU A 190 6.74 20.87 22.20
C GLU A 190 8.04 20.84 21.38
N LEU A 191 8.72 19.69 21.32
CA LEU A 191 9.86 19.54 20.43
C LEU A 191 9.43 19.79 18.98
N PHE A 192 8.37 19.14 18.52
CA PHE A 192 7.94 19.20 17.12
C PHE A 192 7.34 20.54 16.71
N THR A 193 6.80 21.35 17.63
CA THR A 193 6.25 22.68 17.28
C THR A 193 7.30 23.78 17.08
N ASN A 194 8.58 23.51 17.34
CA ASN A 194 9.64 24.52 17.31
C ASN A 194 10.66 24.28 16.18
N GLY A 195 10.94 25.26 15.32
CA GLY A 195 12.03 25.18 14.33
C GLY A 195 11.91 24.02 13.32
N ASN A 196 13.02 23.69 12.63
CA ASN A 196 13.04 22.61 11.64
C ASN A 196 13.12 21.23 12.35
N VAL A 197 12.02 20.48 12.34
CA VAL A 197 11.92 19.17 13.00
C VAL A 197 12.82 18.13 12.32
N LEU A 198 12.75 18.03 10.99
CA LEU A 198 13.52 17.03 10.24
C LEU A 198 15.03 17.23 10.43
N GLU A 199 15.51 18.47 10.44
CA GLU A 199 16.92 18.76 10.70
C GLU A 199 17.37 18.28 12.09
N ARG A 200 16.54 18.49 13.12
CA ARG A 200 16.88 18.07 14.49
C ARG A 200 16.82 16.56 14.65
N ILE A 201 15.87 15.88 14.02
CA ILE A 201 15.82 14.40 14.02
C ILE A 201 17.04 13.84 13.29
N ASN A 202 17.46 14.44 12.18
CA ASN A 202 18.64 14.02 11.43
C ASN A 202 19.96 14.19 12.19
N LYS A 203 20.01 15.09 13.19
CA LYS A 203 21.16 15.26 14.10
C LYS A 203 21.25 14.20 15.20
N ILE A 204 20.26 13.33 15.36
CA ILE A 204 20.30 12.23 16.33
C ILE A 204 21.22 11.14 15.79
N GLU A 205 22.36 10.93 16.46
CA GLU A 205 23.37 9.92 16.07
C GLU A 205 22.88 8.48 16.26
N ASP A 206 22.10 8.23 17.32
CA ASP A 206 21.51 6.92 17.59
C ASP A 206 20.42 6.61 16.54
N ASN A 207 20.70 5.60 15.71
CA ASN A 207 19.80 5.20 14.63
C ASN A 207 18.44 4.71 15.13
N ASN A 208 18.38 3.92 16.21
CA ASN A 208 17.12 3.44 16.76
C ASN A 208 16.31 4.60 17.33
N LYS A 209 16.95 5.49 18.07
CA LYS A 209 16.32 6.70 18.59
C LYS A 209 15.76 7.55 17.45
N ARG A 210 16.55 7.79 16.39
CA ARG A 210 16.10 8.54 15.21
C ARG A 210 14.83 7.94 14.59
N LYS A 211 14.80 6.62 14.36
CA LYS A 211 13.61 5.92 13.83
C LYS A 211 12.38 6.06 14.74
N ILE A 212 12.58 6.03 16.05
CA ILE A 212 11.50 6.24 17.03
C ILE A 212 10.97 7.67 16.96
N TYR A 213 11.84 8.68 16.79
CA TYR A 213 11.43 10.06 16.59
C TYR A 213 10.73 10.28 15.24
N ASP A 214 11.18 9.63 14.16
CA ASP A 214 10.48 9.63 12.87
C ASP A 214 9.06 9.04 13.01
N LEU A 215 8.92 7.90 13.71
CA LEU A 215 7.62 7.30 14.02
C LEU A 215 6.72 8.25 14.83
N ALA A 216 7.26 8.89 15.86
CA ALA A 216 6.52 9.87 16.65
C ALA A 216 6.16 11.12 15.83
N PHE A 217 7.02 11.54 14.90
CA PHE A 217 6.76 12.70 14.06
C PHE A 217 5.68 12.40 13.00
N LEU A 218 5.63 11.18 12.46
CA LEU A 218 4.51 10.76 11.61
C LEU A 218 3.17 10.75 12.40
N ALA A 219 3.19 10.33 13.67
CA ALA A 219 2.01 10.43 14.56
C ALA A 219 1.56 11.89 14.77
N PHE A 220 2.52 12.81 14.90
CA PHE A 220 2.26 14.24 15.01
C PHE A 220 1.61 14.79 13.74
N LEU A 221 2.10 14.41 12.57
CA LEU A 221 1.54 14.82 11.27
C LEU A 221 0.14 14.22 11.00
N ASP A 222 -0.12 12.98 11.46
CA ASP A 222 -1.47 12.38 11.44
C ASP A 222 -2.44 13.21 12.31
N ALA A 223 -2.04 13.49 13.55
CA ALA A 223 -2.82 14.31 14.47
C ALA A 223 -3.05 15.75 13.93
N LEU A 224 -2.07 16.32 13.23
CA LEU A 224 -2.18 17.65 12.61
C LEU A 224 -3.33 17.67 11.59
N GLY A 225 -3.28 16.77 10.60
CA GLY A 225 -4.33 16.70 9.58
C GLY A 225 -5.70 16.38 10.19
N TYR A 226 -5.74 15.54 11.22
CA TYR A 226 -7.01 15.24 11.87
C TYR A 226 -7.58 16.46 12.61
N SER A 227 -6.74 17.25 13.29
CA SER A 227 -7.15 18.46 14.02
C SER A 227 -7.84 19.49 13.13
N LYS A 228 -7.51 19.53 11.84
CA LYS A 228 -8.08 20.46 10.86
C LYS A 228 -9.47 20.05 10.37
N ARG A 229 -9.84 18.79 10.61
CA ARG A 229 -11.13 18.19 10.21
C ARG A 229 -12.12 18.05 11.36
N VAL A 230 -11.71 18.34 12.60
CA VAL A 230 -12.56 18.20 13.79
C VAL A 230 -12.55 19.47 14.64
N ILE A 231 -13.67 19.73 15.31
CA ILE A 231 -13.86 20.92 16.16
C ILE A 231 -13.57 20.60 17.63
N LYS A 232 -13.76 19.33 18.04
CA LYS A 232 -13.81 18.93 19.45
C LYS A 232 -12.45 18.74 20.13
N SER A 233 -11.37 18.65 19.38
CA SER A 233 -10.05 18.33 19.94
C SER A 233 -8.97 19.08 19.17
N ASN A 234 -8.03 19.68 19.89
CA ASN A 234 -6.89 20.36 19.30
C ASN A 234 -5.78 19.36 18.91
N HIS A 235 -4.76 19.86 18.21
CA HIS A 235 -3.64 19.03 17.71
C HIS A 235 -2.93 18.27 18.82
N GLN A 236 -2.62 18.90 19.95
CA GLN A 236 -1.95 18.24 21.07
C GLN A 236 -2.81 17.11 21.67
N GLN A 237 -4.10 17.36 21.92
CA GLN A 237 -5.03 16.36 22.45
C GLN A 237 -5.19 15.15 21.52
N LEU A 238 -5.14 15.37 20.20
CA LEU A 238 -5.16 14.29 19.22
C LEU A 238 -3.82 13.55 19.20
N PHE A 239 -2.71 14.26 19.27
CA PHE A 239 -1.38 13.66 19.33
C PHE A 239 -1.21 12.74 20.55
N ASP A 240 -1.70 13.16 21.72
CA ASP A 240 -1.71 12.37 22.96
C ASP A 240 -2.41 11.01 22.79
N LYS A 241 -3.37 10.90 21.85
CA LYS A 241 -4.08 9.66 21.51
C LYS A 241 -3.40 8.89 20.38
N VAL A 242 -2.90 9.58 19.36
CA VAL A 242 -2.33 8.96 18.16
C VAL A 242 -0.95 8.35 18.44
N LEU A 243 -0.10 9.03 19.22
CA LEU A 243 1.26 8.55 19.49
C LEU A 243 1.27 7.18 20.20
N PRO A 244 0.57 6.96 21.33
CA PRO A 244 0.56 5.65 21.99
C PRO A 244 0.07 4.53 21.07
N ARG A 245 -0.91 4.82 20.21
CA ARG A 245 -1.43 3.85 19.23
C ARG A 245 -0.34 3.43 18.23
N TYR A 246 0.45 4.36 17.72
CA TYR A 246 1.55 4.05 16.80
C TYR A 246 2.62 3.21 17.48
N ILE A 247 3.04 3.61 18.68
CA ILE A 247 4.05 2.87 19.46
C ILE A 247 3.56 1.45 19.75
N GLU A 248 2.32 1.28 20.21
CA GLU A 248 1.76 -0.04 20.52
C GLU A 248 1.59 -0.90 19.27
N THR A 249 1.21 -0.31 18.13
CA THR A 249 1.09 -1.03 16.85
C THR A 249 2.44 -1.60 16.42
N VAL A 250 3.50 -0.77 16.44
CA VAL A 250 4.85 -1.19 16.08
C VAL A 250 5.40 -2.19 17.10
N LYS A 251 5.25 -1.92 18.39
CA LYS A 251 5.68 -2.81 19.48
C LYS A 251 5.01 -4.18 19.37
N SER A 252 3.70 -4.22 19.21
CA SER A 252 2.93 -5.47 19.06
C SER A 252 3.41 -6.26 17.86
N PHE A 253 3.66 -5.60 16.72
CA PHE A 253 4.13 -6.28 15.52
C PHE A 253 5.56 -6.81 15.65
N LEU A 254 6.50 -6.00 16.16
CA LEU A 254 7.89 -6.42 16.38
C LEU A 254 8.03 -7.52 17.42
N SER A 255 7.09 -7.62 18.37
CA SER A 255 7.06 -8.70 19.37
C SER A 255 6.48 -10.02 18.86
N ASN A 256 5.93 -10.04 17.64
CA ASN A 256 5.33 -11.25 17.08
C ASN A 256 6.42 -12.28 16.73
N PRO A 257 6.37 -13.52 17.27
CA PRO A 257 7.41 -14.52 17.06
C PRO A 257 7.51 -15.04 15.61
N TYR A 258 6.50 -14.79 14.79
CA TYR A 258 6.50 -15.14 13.37
C TYR A 258 7.08 -14.04 12.48
N PHE A 259 7.40 -12.87 13.03
CA PHE A 259 8.07 -11.79 12.32
C PHE A 259 9.59 -11.91 12.46
N GLU A 260 10.28 -11.96 11.32
CA GLU A 260 11.73 -12.14 11.25
C GLU A 260 12.36 -10.87 10.68
N GLN A 261 12.75 -9.96 11.58
CA GLN A 261 13.24 -8.62 11.25
C GLN A 261 14.49 -8.63 10.35
N ASP A 262 15.35 -9.63 10.47
CA ASP A 262 16.57 -9.83 9.69
C ASP A 262 16.30 -10.32 8.25
N LYS A 263 15.08 -10.78 7.96
CA LYS A 263 14.68 -11.32 6.67
C LYS A 263 13.87 -10.36 5.80
N ILE A 264 13.66 -9.13 6.25
CA ILE A 264 12.90 -8.15 5.46
C ILE A 264 13.70 -7.69 4.24
N GLY A 265 12.99 -7.36 3.16
CA GLY A 265 13.59 -6.85 1.93
C GLY A 265 14.02 -5.40 2.08
N SER A 266 15.02 -4.97 1.29
CA SER A 266 15.52 -3.60 1.37
C SER A 266 14.57 -2.59 0.71
N LEU A 267 14.60 -1.35 1.19
CA LEU A 267 13.91 -0.21 0.58
C LEU A 267 14.92 0.85 0.15
N LYS A 268 14.81 1.32 -1.09
CA LYS A 268 15.46 2.53 -1.58
C LYS A 268 14.43 3.55 -2.04
N ILE A 269 14.48 4.77 -1.50
CA ILE A 269 13.66 5.90 -1.97
C ILE A 269 14.55 6.75 -2.89
N VAL A 270 14.06 7.05 -4.09
CA VAL A 270 14.79 7.88 -5.07
C VAL A 270 14.14 9.26 -5.12
N SER A 271 14.59 10.14 -4.24
CA SER A 271 14.01 11.47 -4.03
C SER A 271 14.19 12.44 -5.19
N ASP A 272 15.15 12.19 -6.09
CA ASP A 272 15.50 13.06 -7.21
C ASP A 272 14.91 12.57 -8.55
N SER A 273 13.80 11.82 -8.49
CA SER A 273 13.08 11.27 -9.64
C SER A 273 11.57 11.48 -9.54
N ASP A 274 10.90 11.36 -10.68
CA ASP A 274 9.44 11.25 -10.75
C ASP A 274 9.04 10.18 -11.78
N ALA A 275 7.74 9.86 -11.85
CA ALA A 275 7.24 8.81 -12.72
C ALA A 275 7.47 9.05 -14.24
N LEU A 276 7.72 10.30 -14.65
CA LEU A 276 7.96 10.69 -16.04
C LEU A 276 9.46 10.75 -16.37
N ASN A 277 10.31 10.90 -15.35
CA ASN A 277 11.75 10.91 -15.46
C ASN A 277 12.41 10.13 -14.30
N MET A 278 12.51 8.81 -14.47
CA MET A 278 13.05 7.92 -13.44
C MET A 278 14.57 7.77 -13.60
N LYS A 279 15.36 8.26 -12.63
CA LYS A 279 16.82 8.11 -12.60
C LYS A 279 17.23 6.73 -12.11
N ILE A 280 16.81 5.72 -12.86
CA ILE A 280 17.09 4.31 -12.64
C ILE A 280 17.73 3.75 -13.92
N GLU A 281 18.68 2.85 -13.74
CA GLU A 281 19.40 2.20 -14.84
C GLU A 281 18.47 1.38 -15.74
N LYS A 282 18.81 1.30 -17.03
CA LYS A 282 18.08 0.50 -18.01
C LYS A 282 18.13 -0.99 -17.60
N ASP A 283 17.05 -1.73 -17.86
CA ASP A 283 16.97 -3.19 -17.67
C ASP A 283 17.43 -3.65 -16.27
N SER A 284 17.14 -2.85 -15.22
CA SER A 284 17.61 -3.09 -13.85
C SER A 284 16.50 -3.57 -12.90
N ILE A 285 15.23 -3.42 -13.28
CA ILE A 285 14.08 -3.71 -12.43
C ILE A 285 13.43 -5.04 -12.83
N ASP A 286 13.10 -5.87 -11.83
CA ASP A 286 12.46 -7.17 -12.04
C ASP A 286 10.95 -7.06 -12.16
N TYR A 287 10.30 -6.13 -11.46
CA TYR A 287 8.85 -5.94 -11.54
C TYR A 287 8.47 -4.48 -11.29
N VAL A 288 7.41 -4.00 -11.92
CA VAL A 288 6.78 -2.73 -11.57
C VAL A 288 5.38 -3.03 -11.05
N ILE A 289 5.01 -2.54 -9.86
CA ILE A 289 3.65 -2.65 -9.33
C ILE A 289 3.26 -1.29 -8.80
N THR A 290 2.21 -0.70 -9.38
CA THR A 290 1.82 0.68 -9.04
C THR A 290 0.41 1.02 -9.46
N SER A 291 -0.02 2.24 -9.14
CA SER A 291 -1.25 2.85 -9.62
C SER A 291 -1.00 4.31 -9.93
N PRO A 292 -1.60 4.83 -11.01
CA PRO A 292 -1.60 6.26 -11.21
C PRO A 292 -2.39 6.94 -10.09
N PRO A 293 -2.02 8.17 -9.71
CA PRO A 293 -2.84 8.96 -8.80
C PRO A 293 -4.24 9.09 -9.41
N TYR A 294 -5.28 8.81 -8.62
CA TYR A 294 -6.68 9.00 -9.02
C TYR A 294 -7.06 10.49 -9.06
N SER A 295 -6.25 11.31 -9.73
CA SER A 295 -6.28 12.78 -9.76
C SER A 295 -7.63 13.36 -10.22
N PHE A 296 -8.44 12.58 -10.93
CA PHE A 296 -9.80 12.96 -11.32
C PHE A 296 -10.84 12.79 -10.20
N ALA A 297 -10.52 12.00 -9.17
CA ALA A 297 -11.38 11.69 -8.03
C ALA A 297 -10.82 12.21 -6.70
N ILE A 298 -9.50 12.35 -6.58
CA ILE A 298 -8.78 12.68 -5.33
C ILE A 298 -7.73 13.75 -5.62
N ASP A 299 -7.78 14.85 -4.88
CA ASP A 299 -6.71 15.85 -4.84
C ASP A 299 -5.73 15.51 -3.71
N TYR A 300 -4.66 14.80 -4.04
CA TYR A 300 -3.68 14.32 -3.05
C TYR A 300 -2.92 15.46 -2.37
N ALA A 301 -2.52 16.47 -3.15
CA ALA A 301 -1.84 17.64 -2.62
C ALA A 301 -2.71 18.40 -1.61
N GLU A 302 -4.02 18.52 -1.90
CA GLU A 302 -4.97 19.13 -0.96
C GLU A 302 -5.20 18.28 0.29
N ASN A 303 -5.31 16.96 0.16
CA ASN A 303 -5.52 16.07 1.32
C ASN A 303 -4.34 16.11 2.31
N ASP A 304 -3.13 16.31 1.81
CA ASP A 304 -1.88 16.34 2.59
C ASP A 304 -1.36 17.78 2.78
N ARG A 305 -2.16 18.81 2.46
CA ARG A 305 -1.75 20.23 2.47
C ARG A 305 -1.16 20.64 3.81
N ASP A 306 -1.85 20.37 4.92
CA ASP A 306 -1.38 20.74 6.25
C ASP A 306 -0.03 20.10 6.60
N GLN A 307 0.22 18.86 6.15
CA GLN A 307 1.51 18.18 6.37
C GLN A 307 2.60 18.78 5.50
N LEU A 308 2.32 19.04 4.22
CA LEU A 308 3.27 19.66 3.30
C LEU A 308 3.67 21.06 3.76
N GLU A 309 2.70 21.90 4.11
CA GLU A 309 2.92 23.26 4.60
C GLU A 309 3.69 23.24 5.93
N PHE A 310 3.39 22.32 6.84
CA PHE A 310 4.15 22.15 8.08
C PHE A 310 5.63 21.81 7.82
N LEU A 311 5.88 21.00 6.80
CA LEU A 311 7.24 20.62 6.39
C LEU A 311 7.93 21.70 5.53
N GLY A 312 7.26 22.83 5.27
CA GLY A 312 7.81 23.95 4.51
C GLY A 312 7.72 23.77 2.99
N TYR A 313 6.87 22.87 2.49
CA TYR A 313 6.65 22.64 1.06
C TYR A 313 5.37 23.33 0.57
N ASP A 314 5.40 23.77 -0.69
CA ASP A 314 4.23 24.34 -1.37
C ASP A 314 3.37 23.23 -2.00
N ALA A 315 2.15 23.05 -1.45
CA ALA A 315 1.19 22.07 -1.95
C ALA A 315 0.68 22.38 -3.37
N ASP A 316 0.59 23.66 -3.74
CA ASP A 316 0.14 24.08 -5.06
C ASP A 316 1.23 23.89 -6.13
N GLU A 317 2.52 24.03 -5.75
CA GLU A 317 3.64 23.61 -6.61
C GLU A 317 3.60 22.09 -6.87
N LEU A 318 3.38 21.29 -5.82
CA LEU A 318 3.29 19.83 -5.92
C LEU A 318 2.14 19.39 -6.83
N LYS A 319 1.00 20.08 -6.76
CA LYS A 319 -0.17 19.82 -7.61
C LYS A 319 0.16 19.88 -9.10
N ASN A 320 1.07 20.77 -9.51
CA ASN A 320 1.49 20.90 -10.90
C ASN A 320 2.47 19.81 -11.36
N LYS A 321 3.07 19.05 -10.43
CA LYS A 321 3.96 17.91 -10.71
C LYS A 321 3.20 16.58 -10.80
N LEU A 322 2.07 16.45 -10.11
CA LEU A 322 1.26 15.23 -10.08
C LEU A 322 0.59 14.93 -11.42
N ILE A 323 0.72 13.68 -11.87
CA ILE A 323 0.05 13.15 -13.06
C ILE A 323 -1.47 13.32 -12.92
N GLY A 324 -2.13 13.85 -13.95
CA GLY A 324 -3.59 14.01 -13.99
C GLY A 324 -4.16 15.25 -13.29
N LEU A 325 -3.36 16.06 -12.58
CA LEU A 325 -3.82 17.34 -12.01
C LEU A 325 -3.46 18.56 -12.87
N LYS A 326 -2.60 18.40 -13.89
CA LYS A 326 -2.11 19.47 -14.78
C LYS A 326 -3.17 19.92 -15.79
N GLY A 327 -3.48 21.22 -15.83
CA GLY A 327 -4.34 21.83 -16.85
C GLY A 327 -5.56 22.56 -16.27
N LYS A 328 -6.12 23.51 -17.04
CA LYS A 328 -7.21 24.38 -16.56
C LYS A 328 -8.59 23.76 -16.78
N THR A 329 -8.78 23.09 -17.91
CA THR A 329 -10.06 22.47 -18.28
C THR A 329 -10.00 20.95 -18.11
N LYS A 330 -11.17 20.32 -17.96
CA LYS A 330 -11.29 18.86 -17.87
C LYS A 330 -10.66 18.13 -19.07
N SER A 331 -10.88 18.66 -20.27
CA SER A 331 -10.29 18.12 -21.51
C SER A 331 -8.76 18.24 -21.52
N GLN A 332 -8.22 19.39 -21.10
CA GLN A 332 -6.77 19.58 -21.02
C GLN A 332 -6.13 18.65 -19.98
N LYS A 333 -6.77 18.47 -18.82
CA LYS A 333 -6.31 17.52 -17.80
C LYS A 333 -6.26 16.08 -18.32
N LEU A 334 -7.27 15.65 -19.07
CA LEU A 334 -7.29 14.32 -19.69
C LEU A 334 -6.20 14.16 -20.74
N GLN A 335 -6.01 15.15 -21.62
CA GLN A 335 -4.97 15.09 -22.64
C GLN A 335 -3.56 15.03 -22.02
N ASN A 336 -3.31 15.87 -21.01
CA ASN A 336 -2.05 15.85 -20.26
C ASN A 336 -1.85 14.51 -19.56
N TYR A 337 -2.91 13.97 -18.93
CA TYR A 337 -2.85 12.65 -18.30
C TYR A 337 -2.44 11.56 -19.30
N PHE A 338 -3.03 11.52 -20.50
CA PHE A 338 -2.66 10.52 -21.50
C PHE A 338 -1.23 10.68 -22.01
N SER A 339 -0.77 11.93 -22.19
CA SER A 339 0.64 12.21 -22.56
C SER A 339 1.62 11.78 -21.46
N ASP A 340 1.28 12.06 -20.20
CA ASP A 340 2.06 11.65 -19.03
C ASP A 340 2.10 10.11 -18.93
N MET A 341 0.97 9.42 -19.14
CA MET A 341 0.89 7.95 -19.11
C MET A 341 1.67 7.28 -20.25
N ASP A 342 1.70 7.84 -21.47
CA ASP A 342 2.54 7.34 -22.56
C ASP A 342 4.03 7.47 -22.21
N THR A 343 4.44 8.63 -21.67
CA THR A 343 5.82 8.85 -21.19
C THR A 343 6.20 7.90 -20.06
N PHE A 344 5.28 7.69 -19.11
CA PHE A 344 5.43 6.73 -18.03
C PHE A 344 5.63 5.30 -18.55
N CYS A 345 4.82 4.85 -19.51
CA CYS A 345 4.98 3.52 -20.12
C CYS A 345 6.35 3.39 -20.81
N ALA A 346 6.84 4.44 -21.47
CA ALA A 346 8.18 4.46 -22.05
C ALA A 346 9.27 4.30 -20.98
N GLN A 347 9.15 5.00 -19.84
CA GLN A 347 10.09 4.88 -18.71
C GLN A 347 10.08 3.46 -18.15
N VAL A 348 8.89 2.88 -17.93
CA VAL A 348 8.73 1.50 -17.42
C VAL A 348 9.35 0.48 -18.37
N SER A 349 9.07 0.57 -19.68
CA SER A 349 9.69 -0.31 -20.67
C SER A 349 11.21 -0.18 -20.67
N ARG A 350 11.77 1.02 -20.54
CA ARG A 350 13.22 1.24 -20.47
C ARG A 350 13.88 0.54 -19.27
N LEU A 351 13.26 0.56 -18.09
CA LEU A 351 13.87 0.04 -16.85
C LEU A 351 13.57 -1.42 -16.55
N LEU A 352 12.45 -1.95 -17.04
CA LEU A 352 11.99 -3.31 -16.74
C LEU A 352 12.84 -4.31 -17.51
N LYS A 353 13.24 -5.44 -16.91
CA LYS A 353 13.97 -6.48 -17.62
C LYS A 353 13.07 -7.20 -18.65
N GLN A 354 13.71 -7.82 -19.64
CA GLN A 354 13.04 -8.69 -20.60
C GLN A 354 12.32 -9.86 -19.91
N GLY A 355 11.10 -10.20 -20.35
CA GLY A 355 10.30 -11.31 -19.78
C GLY A 355 9.79 -11.06 -18.36
N LYS A 356 9.84 -9.81 -17.90
CA LYS A 356 9.35 -9.40 -16.59
C LYS A 356 8.06 -8.60 -16.69
N TYR A 357 7.38 -8.41 -15.55
CA TYR A 357 6.00 -7.93 -15.53
C TYR A 357 5.86 -6.51 -14.98
N PHE A 358 4.96 -5.77 -15.61
CA PHE A 358 4.43 -4.50 -15.14
C PHE A 358 2.96 -4.70 -14.75
N VAL A 359 2.61 -4.35 -13.51
CA VAL A 359 1.25 -4.36 -12.99
C VAL A 359 0.79 -2.94 -12.71
N MET A 360 -0.38 -2.60 -13.24
CA MET A 360 -1.03 -1.34 -12.96
C MET A 360 -2.44 -1.55 -12.46
N ILE A 361 -2.73 -0.99 -11.29
CA ILE A 361 -4.08 -0.92 -10.76
C ILE A 361 -4.66 0.44 -11.16
N ILE A 362 -5.72 0.45 -11.97
CA ILE A 362 -6.31 1.67 -12.51
C ILE A 362 -7.83 1.66 -12.41
N GLY A 363 -8.39 2.76 -11.91
CA GLY A 363 -9.83 2.99 -11.84
C GLY A 363 -10.37 3.45 -13.19
N SER A 364 -11.47 2.85 -13.65
CA SER A 364 -12.20 3.32 -14.82
C SER A 364 -13.47 4.06 -14.40
N ASN A 365 -13.64 5.27 -14.92
CA ASN A 365 -14.92 5.98 -14.83
C ASN A 365 -15.21 6.80 -16.08
N THR A 366 -16.03 6.25 -16.95
CA THR A 366 -16.50 6.92 -18.18
C THR A 366 -17.28 8.21 -17.90
N ASN A 367 -17.97 8.34 -16.76
CA ASN A 367 -18.72 9.56 -16.45
C ASN A 367 -17.80 10.76 -16.17
N GLN A 368 -16.69 10.52 -15.46
CA GLN A 368 -15.72 11.56 -15.13
C GLN A 368 -14.73 11.85 -16.24
N THR A 369 -14.62 11.00 -17.25
CA THR A 369 -13.72 11.21 -18.41
C THR A 369 -14.45 11.67 -19.66
N GLY A 370 -15.79 11.77 -19.65
CA GLY A 370 -16.58 12.11 -20.84
C GLY A 370 -16.68 10.96 -21.84
N GLY A 371 -16.69 9.72 -21.35
CA GLY A 371 -16.82 8.49 -22.15
C GLY A 371 -15.50 7.75 -22.40
N VAL A 372 -14.35 8.34 -22.05
CA VAL A 372 -13.04 7.74 -22.34
C VAL A 372 -12.65 6.70 -21.29
N ARG A 373 -12.22 5.52 -21.74
CA ARG A 373 -11.71 4.44 -20.89
C ARG A 373 -10.21 4.64 -20.64
N LEU A 374 -9.85 4.95 -19.39
CA LEU A 374 -8.46 5.24 -19.01
C LEU A 374 -7.58 4.00 -19.19
N GLU A 375 -8.11 2.83 -18.82
CA GLU A 375 -7.44 1.54 -18.91
C GLU A 375 -7.04 1.19 -20.35
N GLU A 376 -7.90 1.44 -21.35
CA GLU A 376 -7.61 1.16 -22.75
C GLU A 376 -6.46 2.03 -23.27
N THR A 377 -6.40 3.29 -22.83
CA THR A 377 -5.32 4.19 -23.23
C THR A 377 -3.97 3.71 -22.73
N VAL A 378 -3.93 3.21 -21.49
CA VAL A 378 -2.69 2.68 -20.94
C VAL A 378 -2.32 1.34 -21.57
N ILE A 379 -3.30 0.47 -21.88
CA ILE A 379 -3.04 -0.77 -22.62
C ILE A 379 -2.38 -0.48 -23.97
N ASN A 380 -2.92 0.48 -24.73
CA ASN A 380 -2.35 0.87 -26.02
C ASN A 380 -0.96 1.51 -25.88
N SER A 381 -0.75 2.32 -24.83
CA SER A 381 0.55 2.95 -24.55
C SER A 381 1.60 1.91 -24.16
N ALA A 382 1.27 0.96 -23.29
CA ALA A 382 2.17 -0.14 -22.91
C ALA A 382 2.53 -1.02 -24.13
N LEU A 383 1.54 -1.34 -24.97
CA LEU A 383 1.76 -2.12 -26.20
C LEU A 383 2.72 -1.43 -27.17
N LYS A 384 2.65 -0.09 -27.31
CA LYS A 384 3.57 0.71 -28.12
C LYS A 384 5.04 0.58 -27.68
N TYR A 385 5.29 0.24 -26.42
CA TYR A 385 6.62 0.09 -25.83
C TYR A 385 6.93 -1.38 -25.47
N ASP A 386 6.46 -2.32 -26.30
CA ASP A 386 6.73 -3.76 -26.21
C ASP A 386 6.28 -4.41 -24.89
N MET A 387 5.21 -3.91 -24.29
CA MET A 387 4.59 -4.49 -23.09
C MET A 387 3.12 -4.86 -23.35
N PRO A 388 2.82 -5.94 -24.11
CA PRO A 388 1.45 -6.42 -24.31
C PRO A 388 0.76 -6.81 -22.99
N LEU A 389 -0.55 -6.60 -22.94
CA LEU A 389 -1.40 -7.02 -21.84
C LEU A 389 -1.55 -8.55 -21.85
N ILE A 390 -1.18 -9.21 -20.76
CA ILE A 390 -1.34 -10.67 -20.59
C ILE A 390 -2.59 -11.03 -19.80
N LYS A 391 -3.04 -10.15 -18.88
CA LYS A 391 -4.19 -10.42 -18.01
C LYS A 391 -4.82 -9.11 -17.54
N SER A 392 -6.14 -9.10 -17.46
CA SER A 392 -6.91 -8.06 -16.80
C SER A 392 -7.85 -8.70 -15.78
N ILE A 393 -7.89 -8.15 -14.57
CA ILE A 393 -8.74 -8.62 -13.47
C ILE A 393 -9.62 -7.45 -13.02
N LEU A 394 -10.93 -7.66 -12.99
CA LEU A 394 -11.90 -6.65 -12.57
C LEU A 394 -12.10 -6.69 -11.06
N LYS A 395 -11.87 -5.56 -10.40
CA LYS A 395 -12.18 -5.30 -8.99
C LYS A 395 -13.35 -4.32 -8.88
N PRO A 396 -14.55 -4.78 -8.51
CA PRO A 396 -15.69 -3.89 -8.27
C PRO A 396 -15.42 -2.97 -7.08
N ILE A 397 -15.75 -1.68 -7.18
CA ILE A 397 -15.61 -0.74 -6.06
C ILE A 397 -16.89 -0.75 -5.20
N LYS A 398 -16.75 -1.07 -3.90
CA LYS A 398 -17.83 -0.89 -2.92
C LYS A 398 -17.87 0.56 -2.42
N GLY A 399 -19.08 1.12 -2.26
CA GLY A 399 -19.30 2.45 -1.67
C GLY A 399 -19.26 3.62 -2.64
N MET A 400 -18.12 3.90 -3.30
CA MET A 400 -17.94 5.06 -4.22
C MET A 400 -18.60 4.87 -5.60
N ARG A 401 -19.74 4.19 -5.68
CA ARG A 401 -20.41 3.84 -6.94
C ARG A 401 -20.80 5.04 -7.82
N ASN A 402 -20.85 6.24 -7.25
CA ASN A 402 -21.15 7.48 -7.98
C ASN A 402 -19.91 8.14 -8.62
N THR A 403 -18.69 7.77 -8.20
CA THR A 403 -17.42 8.44 -8.58
C THR A 403 -16.41 7.51 -9.24
N MET A 404 -16.37 6.21 -8.95
CA MET A 404 -15.66 5.18 -9.73
C MET A 404 -16.40 3.85 -9.56
N LYS A 405 -16.70 3.18 -10.68
CA LYS A 405 -17.49 1.94 -10.65
C LYS A 405 -16.60 0.70 -10.60
N ASP A 406 -15.58 0.71 -11.43
CA ASP A 406 -14.73 -0.45 -11.69
C ASP A 406 -13.26 -0.05 -11.55
N GLU A 407 -12.48 -0.92 -10.94
CA GLU A 407 -11.02 -0.86 -10.90
C GLU A 407 -10.46 -2.09 -11.59
N TYR A 408 -9.40 -1.94 -12.37
CA TYR A 408 -8.77 -3.02 -13.11
C TYR A 408 -7.35 -3.22 -12.61
N VAL A 409 -6.98 -4.47 -12.41
CA VAL A 409 -5.58 -4.89 -12.30
C VAL A 409 -5.14 -5.36 -13.68
N LEU A 410 -4.28 -4.56 -14.32
CA LEU A 410 -3.71 -4.85 -15.63
C LEU A 410 -2.30 -5.41 -15.45
N ILE A 411 -2.03 -6.55 -16.05
CA ILE A 411 -0.72 -7.21 -16.01
C ILE A 411 -0.16 -7.26 -17.43
N PHE A 412 1.01 -6.68 -17.61
CA PHE A 412 1.75 -6.60 -18.86
C PHE A 412 3.07 -7.38 -18.73
N GLU A 413 3.57 -7.91 -19.83
CA GLU A 413 4.87 -8.58 -19.90
C GLU A 413 5.76 -7.88 -20.93
N LYS A 414 6.99 -7.53 -20.56
CA LYS A 414 7.94 -6.93 -21.50
C LYS A 414 8.52 -7.99 -22.45
N GLN A 415 8.34 -7.76 -23.75
CA GLN A 415 8.80 -8.59 -24.87
C GLN A 415 10.11 -8.13 -25.48
#